data_AF-A0AAW2VY23-F1
#
_entry.id   AF-A0AAW2VY23-F1
#
_cell.length_a   1.000
_cell.length_b   1.000
_cell.length_c   1.000
_cell.angle_alpha   90.00
_cell.angle_beta   90.00
_cell.angle_gamma   90.00
#
_symmetry.space_group_name_H-M   'P 1'
#
loop_
_entity.id
_entity.type
_entity.pdbx_description
1 polymer ?
#
loop_
_entity_poly.entity_id
_entity_poly.type
_entity_poly.pdbx_seq_one_letter_code
_entity_poly.pdbx_strand_id
1 'polypeptide(L)'
;MASNSNQSTLSNFSYRAVLAKEKLNRANFLDGERQLRIVLKQEKKIDVLDTPLLKKSADDASATEKTAYEACKEQSQDVACLMLLSMVPELQKQVEDMEAYDIIIQLKAMVGKAAKVERFETVTAILENM
;
A
#
# COMPACT_ATOMS: atom_id res chain seq x y z
N MET A 1 14.14 25.46 39.31
CA MET A 1 14.58 24.05 39.32
C MET A 1 13.39 23.17 38.95
N ALA A 2 13.62 22.30 37.96
CA ALA A 2 12.82 21.17 37.45
C ALA A 2 11.39 21.42 36.93
N SER A 3 11.29 21.56 35.60
CA SER A 3 10.14 21.09 34.81
C SER A 3 10.00 19.57 34.95
N ASN A 4 8.79 19.06 35.11
CA ASN A 4 8.53 17.62 34.98
C ASN A 4 7.53 17.37 33.84
N SER A 5 8.10 17.20 32.65
CA SER A 5 7.45 16.56 31.50
C SER A 5 7.36 15.06 31.77
N ASN A 6 6.19 14.46 31.51
CA ASN A 6 6.02 13.17 30.81
C ASN A 6 4.63 12.60 31.10
N GLN A 7 3.68 12.89 30.20
CA GLN A 7 2.54 12.00 29.96
C GLN A 7 2.37 11.85 28.45
N SER A 8 3.21 11.00 27.86
CA SER A 8 3.01 10.41 26.54
C SER A 8 2.89 8.89 26.68
N THR A 9 1.94 8.43 27.49
CA THR A 9 1.70 7.01 27.70
C THR A 9 0.46 6.53 26.95
N LEU A 10 0.73 5.90 25.81
CA LEU A 10 0.10 4.66 25.35
C LEU A 10 -1.43 4.63 25.27
N SER A 11 -2.00 5.19 24.20
CA SER A 11 -3.29 4.72 23.68
C SER A 11 -3.43 4.91 22.17
N ASN A 12 -2.39 4.59 21.41
CA ASN A 12 -2.57 4.28 19.99
C ASN A 12 -2.72 2.77 19.89
N PHE A 13 -3.95 2.27 19.84
CA PHE A 13 -4.21 0.99 19.19
C PHE A 13 -3.75 1.16 17.75
N SER A 14 -2.46 0.90 17.48
CA SER A 14 -1.84 1.33 16.24
C SER A 14 -2.52 0.57 15.13
N TYR A 15 -3.18 1.26 14.19
CA TYR A 15 -3.75 0.64 13.01
C TYR A 15 -2.71 -0.20 12.23
N ARG A 16 -1.42 0.12 12.42
CA ARG A 16 -0.28 -0.70 11.97
C ARG A 16 -0.25 -2.08 12.62
N ALA A 17 -0.61 -2.22 13.89
CA ALA A 17 -0.74 -3.50 14.59
C ALA A 17 -1.93 -4.32 14.06
N VAL A 18 -3.02 -3.66 13.64
CA VAL A 18 -4.15 -4.33 12.97
C VAL A 18 -3.69 -4.92 11.63
N LEU A 19 -3.00 -4.11 10.80
CA LEU A 19 -2.42 -4.55 9.52
C LEU A 19 -1.30 -5.60 9.69
N ALA A 20 -0.66 -5.66 10.86
CA ALA A 20 0.37 -6.66 11.13
C ALA A 20 -0.17 -8.02 11.58
N LYS A 21 -1.43 -8.08 12.06
CA LYS A 21 -2.03 -9.31 12.59
C LYS A 21 -2.30 -10.35 11.51
N GLU A 22 -2.76 -9.89 10.34
CA GLU A 22 -2.96 -10.73 9.18
C GLU A 22 -2.24 -10.11 7.99
N LYS A 23 -1.11 -10.73 7.59
CA LYS A 23 -0.31 -10.20 6.49
C LYS A 23 -1.04 -10.38 5.17
N LEU A 24 -1.07 -9.31 4.38
CA LEU A 24 -1.57 -9.30 3.02
C LEU A 24 -0.78 -10.30 2.17
N ASN A 25 -1.53 -11.19 1.54
CA ASN A 25 -1.09 -12.17 0.58
C ASN A 25 -2.05 -12.16 -0.62
N ARG A 26 -1.79 -13.02 -1.61
CA ARG A 26 -2.59 -13.07 -2.83
C ARG A 26 -4.05 -13.48 -2.57
N ALA A 27 -4.29 -14.37 -1.61
CA ALA A 27 -5.62 -14.94 -1.33
C ALA A 27 -6.52 -13.97 -0.56
N ASN A 28 -5.96 -13.20 0.37
CA ASN A 28 -6.72 -12.22 1.18
C ASN A 28 -6.61 -10.77 0.67
N PHE A 29 -6.10 -10.55 -0.55
CA PHE A 29 -5.83 -9.21 -1.07
C PHE A 29 -7.04 -8.27 -1.03
N LEU A 30 -8.25 -8.73 -1.35
CA LEU A 30 -9.44 -7.86 -1.36
C LEU A 30 -9.79 -7.33 0.03
N ASP A 31 -9.68 -8.19 1.05
CA ASP A 31 -9.92 -7.79 2.44
C ASP A 31 -8.76 -6.96 2.98
N GLY A 32 -7.52 -7.31 2.62
CA GLY A 32 -6.32 -6.53 2.93
C GLY A 32 -6.36 -5.11 2.32
N GLU A 33 -6.75 -4.96 1.04
CA GLU A 33 -6.93 -3.65 0.40
C GLU A 33 -8.00 -2.83 1.11
N ARG A 34 -9.12 -3.46 1.51
CA ARG A 34 -10.17 -2.78 2.27
C ARG A 34 -9.65 -2.27 3.62
N GLN A 35 -8.90 -3.10 4.36
CA GLN A 35 -8.29 -2.69 5.63
C GLN A 35 -7.29 -1.55 5.43
N LEU A 36 -6.41 -1.64 4.43
CA LEU A 36 -5.46 -0.57 4.08
C LEU A 36 -6.19 0.75 3.79
N ARG A 37 -7.24 0.73 2.95
CA ARG A 37 -8.03 1.93 2.64
C ARG A 37 -8.68 2.55 3.88
N ILE A 38 -9.14 1.74 4.85
CA ILE A 38 -9.69 2.25 6.12
C ILE A 38 -8.62 2.99 6.93
N VAL A 39 -7.42 2.40 7.06
CA VAL A 39 -6.31 3.02 7.79
C VAL A 39 -5.87 4.32 7.10
N LEU A 40 -5.69 4.30 5.78
CA LEU A 40 -5.26 5.48 5.02
C LEU A 40 -6.31 6.59 5.02
N LYS A 41 -7.61 6.26 5.07
CA LYS A 41 -8.67 7.25 5.24
C LYS A 41 -8.54 7.97 6.58
N GLN A 42 -8.22 7.24 7.65
CA GLN A 42 -7.96 7.83 8.96
C GLN A 42 -6.70 8.71 8.97
N GLU A 43 -5.65 8.29 8.25
CA GLU A 43 -4.40 9.05 8.10
C GLU A 43 -4.50 10.22 7.09
N LYS A 44 -5.65 10.38 6.40
CA LYS A 44 -5.86 11.38 5.34
C LYS A 44 -4.91 11.23 4.15
N LYS A 45 -4.54 9.98 3.83
CA LYS A 45 -3.61 9.61 2.76
C LYS A 45 -4.22 8.65 1.73
N ILE A 46 -5.55 8.49 1.72
CA ILE A 46 -6.22 7.54 0.81
C ILE A 46 -5.96 7.86 -0.67
N ASP A 47 -5.87 9.15 -1.02
CA ASP A 47 -5.70 9.61 -2.40
C ASP A 47 -4.37 9.16 -3.03
N VAL A 48 -3.38 8.80 -2.21
CA VAL A 48 -2.08 8.25 -2.62
C VAL A 48 -2.24 6.92 -3.37
N LEU A 49 -3.26 6.13 -3.05
CA LEU A 49 -3.52 4.87 -3.75
C LEU A 49 -4.18 5.06 -5.11
N ASP A 50 -4.85 6.20 -5.32
CA ASP A 50 -5.68 6.44 -6.50
C ASP A 50 -5.01 7.44 -7.47
N THR A 51 -3.94 8.11 -7.05
CA THR A 51 -3.21 9.11 -7.82
C THR A 51 -1.74 8.71 -8.02
N PRO A 52 -1.24 8.64 -9.27
CA PRO A 52 0.18 8.44 -9.53
C PRO A 52 1.03 9.54 -8.89
N LEU A 53 2.23 9.18 -8.43
CA LEU A 53 3.20 10.15 -7.93
C LEU A 53 3.50 11.20 -9.03
N LEU A 54 3.51 12.48 -8.65
CA LEU A 54 3.86 13.56 -9.56
C LEU A 54 5.23 13.32 -10.18
N LYS A 55 5.38 13.65 -11.47
CA LYS A 55 6.70 13.65 -12.10
C LYS A 55 7.59 14.65 -11.37
N LYS A 56 8.87 14.28 -11.20
CA LYS A 56 9.87 15.16 -10.63
C LYS A 56 9.86 16.51 -11.35
N SER A 57 9.70 17.59 -10.59
CA SER A 57 9.73 18.95 -11.11
C SER A 57 11.09 19.24 -11.76
N ALA A 58 11.09 20.04 -12.83
CA ALA A 58 12.31 20.48 -13.49
C ALA A 58 13.20 21.32 -12.55
N ASP A 59 14.49 21.41 -12.85
CA ASP A 59 15.43 22.15 -11.98
C ASP A 59 15.13 23.65 -11.92
N ASP A 60 14.48 24.19 -12.96
CA ASP A 60 13.98 25.56 -13.06
C ASP A 60 12.54 25.75 -12.55
N ALA A 61 11.90 24.70 -12.04
CA ALA A 61 10.55 24.78 -11.48
C ALA A 61 10.49 25.73 -10.28
N SER A 62 9.31 26.32 -10.08
CA SER A 62 9.05 27.24 -8.98
C SER A 62 9.23 26.55 -7.62
N ALA A 63 9.51 27.35 -6.58
CA ALA A 63 9.62 26.83 -5.22
C ALA A 63 8.34 26.08 -4.79
N THR A 64 7.17 26.60 -5.15
CA THR A 64 5.87 25.98 -4.86
C THR A 64 5.73 24.59 -5.51
N GLU A 65 6.15 24.43 -6.76
CA GLU A 65 6.10 23.13 -7.46
C GLU A 65 7.07 22.12 -6.86
N LYS A 66 8.27 22.55 -6.45
CA LYS A 66 9.24 21.68 -5.77
C LYS A 66 8.71 21.21 -4.41
N THR A 67 8.17 22.12 -3.61
CA THR A 67 7.54 21.79 -2.31
C THR A 67 6.36 20.84 -2.48
N ALA A 68 5.51 21.03 -3.49
CA ALA A 68 4.38 20.15 -3.76
C ALA A 68 4.84 18.73 -4.17
N TYR A 69 5.89 18.63 -5.00
CA TYR A 69 6.48 17.35 -5.36
C TYR A 69 7.06 16.61 -4.15
N GLU A 70 7.82 17.31 -3.30
CA GLU A 70 8.42 16.73 -2.09
C GLU A 70 7.35 16.21 -1.12
N ALA A 71 6.29 17.00 -0.88
CA ALA A 71 5.17 16.58 -0.03
C ALA A 71 4.44 15.35 -0.59
N CYS A 72 4.22 15.29 -1.91
CA CYS A 72 3.60 14.13 -2.55
C CYS A 72 4.49 12.88 -2.45
N LYS A 73 5.81 13.05 -2.62
CA LYS A 73 6.79 11.98 -2.49
C LYS A 73 6.85 11.43 -1.06
N GLU A 74 6.88 12.29 -0.05
CA GLU A 74 6.87 11.89 1.36
C GLU A 74 5.60 11.08 1.69
N GLN A 75 4.43 11.54 1.23
CA GLN A 75 3.18 10.80 1.40
C GLN A 75 3.21 9.44 0.70
N SER A 76 3.75 9.35 -0.52
CA SER A 76 3.94 8.07 -1.22
C SER A 76 4.84 7.12 -0.44
N GLN A 77 5.98 7.61 0.07
CA GLN A 77 6.94 6.80 0.84
C GLN A 77 6.33 6.26 2.14
N ASP A 78 5.57 7.07 2.86
CA ASP A 78 4.87 6.65 4.08
C ASP A 78 3.87 5.52 3.80
N VAL A 79 3.07 5.67 2.73
CA VAL A 79 2.08 4.67 2.34
C VAL A 79 2.75 3.40 1.83
N ALA A 80 3.80 3.52 1.02
CA ALA A 80 4.58 2.39 0.54
C ALA A 80 5.17 1.58 1.70
N CYS A 81 5.76 2.26 2.69
CA CYS A 81 6.25 1.62 3.92
C CYS A 81 5.14 0.88 4.66
N LEU A 82 3.96 1.50 4.82
CA LEU A 82 2.83 0.87 5.48
C LEU A 82 2.36 -0.40 4.73
N MET A 83 2.27 -0.32 3.40
CA MET A 83 1.89 -1.44 2.55
C MET A 83 2.89 -2.58 2.65
N LEU A 84 4.19 -2.30 2.54
CA LEU A 84 5.27 -3.28 2.69
C LEU A 84 5.21 -3.95 4.05
N LEU A 85 5.06 -3.18 5.13
CA LEU A 85 4.92 -3.75 6.47
C LEU A 85 3.65 -4.59 6.63
N SER A 86 2.60 -4.36 5.85
CA SER A 86 1.35 -5.13 5.91
C SER A 86 1.37 -6.45 5.15
N MET A 87 2.35 -6.70 4.27
CA MET A 87 2.34 -7.86 3.37
C MET A 87 3.36 -8.95 3.77
N VAL A 88 3.21 -10.16 3.21
CA VAL A 88 4.15 -11.29 3.40
C VAL A 88 5.49 -11.04 2.67
N PRO A 89 6.63 -11.57 3.16
CA PRO A 89 7.96 -11.29 2.59
C PRO A 89 8.09 -11.56 1.09
N GLU A 90 7.44 -12.61 0.58
CA GLU A 90 7.49 -12.97 -0.84
C GLU A 90 6.87 -11.89 -1.72
N LEU A 91 5.84 -11.19 -1.24
CA LEU A 91 5.24 -10.06 -1.93
C LEU A 91 6.05 -8.78 -1.72
N GLN A 92 6.59 -8.55 -0.51
CA GLN A 92 7.45 -7.39 -0.22
C GLN A 92 8.58 -7.29 -1.24
N LYS A 93 9.32 -8.38 -1.42
CA LYS A 93 10.48 -8.45 -2.33
C LYS A 93 10.13 -8.12 -3.78
N GLN A 94 8.88 -8.31 -4.21
CA GLN A 94 8.46 -8.02 -5.59
C GLN A 94 8.17 -6.54 -5.83
N VAL A 95 7.96 -5.76 -4.77
CA VAL A 95 7.44 -4.39 -4.85
C VAL A 95 8.17 -3.39 -3.93
N GLU A 96 9.27 -3.79 -3.28
CA GLU A 96 9.99 -2.97 -2.29
C GLU A 96 10.58 -1.66 -2.85
N ASP A 97 10.88 -1.63 -4.15
CA ASP A 97 11.41 -0.44 -4.83
C ASP A 97 10.33 0.40 -5.53
N MET A 98 9.04 0.07 -5.35
CA MET A 98 7.93 0.74 -6.02
C MET A 98 7.31 1.84 -5.14
N GLU A 99 6.75 2.85 -5.81
CA GLU A 99 5.93 3.88 -5.15
C GLU A 99 4.54 3.32 -4.79
N ALA A 100 3.87 3.91 -3.80
CA ALA A 100 2.61 3.37 -3.25
C ALA A 100 1.53 3.09 -4.30
N TYR A 101 1.37 4.02 -5.25
CA TYR A 101 0.45 3.85 -6.38
C TYR A 101 0.82 2.64 -7.25
N ASP A 102 2.10 2.48 -7.58
CA ASP A 102 2.57 1.38 -8.41
C ASP A 102 2.44 0.03 -7.69
N ILE A 103 2.66 -0.01 -6.37
CA ILE A 103 2.42 -1.19 -5.54
C ILE A 103 0.96 -1.65 -5.67
N ILE A 104 -0.02 -0.76 -5.49
CA ILE A 104 -1.43 -1.17 -5.52
C ILE A 104 -1.86 -1.63 -6.91
N ILE A 105 -1.36 -1.00 -7.98
CA ILE A 105 -1.59 -1.43 -9.36
C ILE A 105 -1.01 -2.81 -9.61
N GLN A 106 0.23 -3.05 -9.18
CA GLN A 106 0.91 -4.33 -9.35
C GLN A 106 0.20 -5.46 -8.59
N LEU A 107 -0.24 -5.21 -7.35
CA LEU A 107 -0.99 -6.20 -6.56
C LEU A 107 -2.34 -6.54 -7.21
N LYS A 108 -3.09 -5.55 -7.70
CA LYS A 108 -4.35 -5.76 -8.45
C LYS A 108 -4.13 -6.60 -9.70
N ALA A 109 -3.07 -6.31 -10.45
CA ALA A 109 -2.71 -7.07 -11.64
C ALA A 109 -2.35 -8.53 -11.30
N MET A 110 -1.64 -8.77 -10.20
CA MET A 110 -1.31 -10.12 -9.74
C MET A 110 -2.57 -10.93 -9.43
N VAL A 111 -3.50 -10.39 -8.63
CA VAL A 111 -4.75 -11.07 -8.27
C VAL A 111 -5.59 -11.36 -9.51
N GLY A 112 -5.71 -10.38 -10.42
CA GLY A 112 -6.43 -10.57 -11.69
C GLY A 112 -5.82 -11.65 -12.58
N LYS A 113 -4.49 -11.80 -12.60
CA LYS A 113 -3.81 -12.89 -13.34
C LYS A 113 -4.12 -14.26 -12.74
N ALA A 114 -4.06 -14.40 -11.42
CA ALA A 114 -4.36 -15.68 -10.76
C ALA A 114 -5.80 -16.14 -11.01
N ALA A 115 -6.77 -15.22 -10.90
CA ALA A 115 -8.17 -15.51 -11.18
C ALA A 115 -8.41 -15.98 -12.63
N LYS A 116 -7.61 -15.48 -13.59
CA LYS A 116 -7.67 -15.94 -14.99
C LYS A 116 -7.10 -17.35 -15.16
N VAL A 117 -5.98 -17.65 -14.50
CA VAL A 117 -5.35 -18.99 -14.54
C VAL A 117 -6.27 -20.04 -13.95
N GLU A 118 -6.82 -19.81 -12.74
CA GLU A 118 -7.75 -20.74 -12.08
C GLU A 118 -8.99 -21.03 -12.94
N ARG A 119 -9.54 -19.99 -13.57
CA ARG A 119 -10.67 -20.15 -14.51
C ARG A 119 -10.30 -21.00 -15.72
N PHE A 120 -9.13 -20.78 -16.30
CA PHE A 120 -8.67 -21.55 -17.45
C PHE A 120 -8.47 -23.02 -17.08
N GLU A 121 -7.78 -23.30 -15.97
CA GLU A 121 -7.55 -24.67 -15.47
C GLU A 121 -8.87 -25.39 -15.18
N THR A 122 -9.83 -24.71 -14.55
CA THR A 122 -11.17 -25.27 -14.27
C THR A 122 -11.91 -25.61 -15.56
N VAL A 123 -11.90 -24.71 -16.54
CA VAL A 123 -12.58 -24.95 -17.83
C VAL A 123 -11.92 -26.11 -18.58
N THR A 124 -10.59 -26.16 -18.63
CA THR A 124 -9.86 -27.27 -19.26
C THR A 124 -10.19 -28.60 -18.59
N ALA A 125 -10.16 -28.66 -17.25
CA ALA A 125 -10.49 -29.88 -16.52
C ALA A 125 -11.95 -30.34 -16.74
N ILE A 126 -12.89 -29.41 -16.91
CA ILE A 126 -14.28 -29.75 -17.27
C ILE A 126 -14.32 -30.35 -18.69
N LEU A 127 -13.63 -29.74 -19.65
CA LEU A 127 -13.61 -30.18 -21.04
C LEU A 127 -12.90 -31.54 -21.23
N GLU A 128 -11.87 -31.83 -20.45
CA GLU A 128 -11.12 -33.10 -20.51
C GLU A 128 -11.87 -34.27 -19.85
N ASN A 129 -12.88 -33.99 -19.02
CA ASN A 129 -13.70 -34.99 -18.34
C ASN A 129 -15.09 -35.21 -19.00
N MET A 130 -15.31 -34.63 -20.18
CA MET A 130 -16.49 -34.84 -21.03
C MET A 130 -16.19 -35.83 -22.16
#